data_AF-A0A7S2CCS4-F1
#
_entry.id   AF-A0A7S2CCS4-F1
#
_cell.length_a   1.000
_cell.length_b   1.000
_cell.length_c   1.000
_cell.angle_alpha   90.00
_cell.angle_beta   90.00
_cell.angle_gamma   90.00
#
_symmetry.space_group_name_H-M   'P 1'
#
loop_
_entity.id
_entity.type
_entity.pdbx_description
1 polymer ?
#
loop_
_entity_poly.entity_id
_entity_poly.type
_entity_poly.pdbx_seq_one_letter_code
_entity_poly.pdbx_strand_id
1 'polypeptide(L)'
;GESEGWGGQLAIGSMGSRLVQALVDQPAGIADPIMASAASLPLATLLALAQHTLGSRALEAVLKNSGGVNAKQRISVTLCGSAPKLARDKNGSHVLEASYRVAAMDTRRKVLQSLAPLESDLRSSAQGGILLKKMR
;
A
#
# COMPACT_ATOMS: atom_id res chain seq x y z
N GLY A 1 11.86 20.78 32.73
CA GLY A 1 11.46 19.40 32.48
C GLY A 1 10.18 19.45 31.72
N GLU A 2 10.25 19.36 30.40
CA GLU A 2 9.08 19.39 29.53
C GLU A 2 9.33 18.36 28.44
N SER A 3 8.72 17.20 28.64
CA SER A 3 8.69 16.09 27.69
C SER A 3 7.72 16.46 26.57
N GLU A 4 8.25 16.93 25.44
CA GLU A 4 7.48 17.12 24.21
C GLU A 4 6.98 15.77 23.70
N GLY A 5 5.66 15.59 23.77
CA GLY A 5 4.96 14.44 23.23
C GLY A 5 5.10 14.38 21.72
N TRP A 6 5.53 13.23 21.20
CA TRP A 6 5.64 12.98 19.77
C TRP A 6 4.23 12.94 19.17
N GLY A 7 3.79 14.07 18.60
CA GLY A 7 2.62 14.19 17.74
C GLY A 7 2.81 13.53 16.36
N GLY A 8 3.23 12.27 16.36
CA GLY A 8 2.82 11.20 15.43
C GLY A 8 2.97 11.32 13.90
N GLN A 9 3.75 12.22 13.32
CA GLN A 9 3.99 12.20 11.86
C GLN A 9 5.16 11.26 11.51
N LEU A 10 4.92 10.27 10.65
CA LEU A 10 5.96 9.34 10.19
C LEU A 10 7.08 10.10 9.45
N ALA A 11 8.28 10.12 10.02
CA ALA A 11 9.47 10.64 9.36
C ALA A 11 10.02 9.58 8.39
N ILE A 12 9.74 9.74 7.09
CA ILE A 12 10.17 8.81 6.04
C ILE A 12 11.30 9.44 5.21
N GLY A 13 12.51 8.93 5.37
CA GLY A 13 13.69 9.37 4.62
C GLY A 13 13.79 8.73 3.23
N SER A 14 14.36 9.47 2.27
CA SER A 14 14.60 8.99 0.90
C SER A 14 15.57 7.81 0.84
N MET A 15 16.64 7.85 1.63
CA MET A 15 17.62 6.76 1.72
C MET A 15 17.00 5.49 2.27
N GLY A 16 16.21 5.59 3.36
CA GLY A 16 15.51 4.44 3.94
C GLY A 16 14.52 3.82 2.95
N SER A 17 13.72 4.63 2.26
CA SER A 17 12.79 4.14 1.24
C SER A 17 13.51 3.41 0.09
N ARG A 18 14.64 3.95 -0.40
CA ARG A 18 15.44 3.30 -1.46
C ARG A 18 16.10 2.02 -0.97
N LEU A 19 16.58 1.99 0.27
CA LEU A 19 17.16 0.79 0.87
C LEU A 19 16.11 -0.32 0.95
N VAL A 20 14.89 -0.01 1.41
CA VAL A 20 13.78 -0.98 1.42
C VAL A 20 13.52 -1.50 0.02
N GLN A 21 13.42 -0.62 -0.99
CA GLN A 21 13.21 -1.02 -2.39
C GLN A 21 14.30 -1.97 -2.89
N ALA A 22 15.57 -1.69 -2.60
CA ALA A 22 16.69 -2.54 -3.02
C ALA A 22 16.74 -3.89 -2.28
N LEU A 23 16.36 -3.90 -0.99
CA LEU A 23 16.37 -5.10 -0.15
C LEU A 23 15.23 -6.06 -0.52
N VAL A 24 14.05 -5.54 -0.85
CA VAL A 24 12.93 -6.41 -1.24
C VAL A 24 13.19 -7.09 -2.58
N ASP A 25 13.94 -6.47 -3.48
CA ASP A 25 14.32 -7.06 -4.78
C ASP A 25 15.39 -8.16 -4.67
N GLN A 26 15.93 -8.42 -3.47
CA GLN A 26 16.88 -9.51 -3.25
C GLN A 26 16.18 -10.89 -3.30
N PRO A 27 16.94 -11.97 -3.56
CA PRO A 27 16.40 -13.33 -3.57
C PRO A 27 15.62 -13.69 -2.30
N ALA A 28 14.69 -14.65 -2.45
CA ALA A 28 13.96 -15.23 -1.32
C ALA A 28 14.92 -15.72 -0.23
N GLY A 29 14.57 -15.51 1.04
CA GLY A 29 15.43 -15.71 2.20
C GLY A 29 16.12 -14.43 2.69
N ILE A 30 16.64 -13.58 1.78
CA ILE A 30 17.26 -12.30 2.18
C ILE A 30 16.18 -11.23 2.42
N ALA A 31 15.18 -11.18 1.55
CA ALA A 31 14.06 -10.25 1.66
C ALA A 31 13.06 -10.64 2.77
N ASP A 32 13.10 -11.86 3.28
CA ASP A 32 12.03 -12.38 4.16
C ASP A 32 11.86 -11.59 5.47
N PRO A 33 12.93 -11.19 6.19
CA PRO A 33 12.78 -10.40 7.42
C PRO A 33 12.12 -9.04 7.18
N ILE A 34 12.47 -8.35 6.08
CA ILE A 34 11.90 -7.05 5.76
C ILE A 34 10.44 -7.18 5.30
N MET A 35 10.11 -8.25 4.56
CA MET A 35 8.74 -8.56 4.16
C MET A 35 7.86 -8.90 5.37
N ALA A 36 8.38 -9.70 6.31
CA ALA A 36 7.69 -10.04 7.55
C ALA A 36 7.46 -8.80 8.42
N SER A 37 8.48 -7.95 8.56
CA SER A 37 8.38 -6.67 9.28
C SER A 37 7.30 -5.78 8.64
N ALA A 38 7.30 -5.61 7.32
CA ALA A 38 6.28 -4.83 6.60
C ALA A 38 4.86 -5.38 6.83
N ALA A 39 4.68 -6.70 6.89
CA ALA A 39 3.37 -7.33 7.13
C ALA A 39 2.91 -7.28 8.60
N SER A 40 3.82 -6.98 9.53
CA SER A 40 3.52 -6.77 10.96
C SER A 40 3.09 -5.34 11.28
N LEU A 41 3.28 -4.41 10.34
CA LEU A 41 2.94 -3.00 10.55
C LEU A 41 1.43 -2.82 10.82
N PRO A 42 1.05 -1.94 11.77
CA PRO A 42 -0.34 -1.58 11.99
C PRO A 42 -0.99 -0.95 10.76
N LEU A 43 -2.31 -1.11 10.61
CA LEU A 43 -3.09 -0.50 9.52
C LEU A 43 -2.84 1.01 9.40
N ALA A 44 -2.81 1.74 10.53
CA ALA A 44 -2.57 3.17 10.52
C ALA A 44 -1.21 3.54 9.87
N THR A 45 -0.16 2.79 10.20
CA THR A 45 1.17 2.95 9.63
C THR A 45 1.21 2.59 8.14
N LEU A 46 0.55 1.49 7.76
CA LEU A 46 0.44 1.08 6.35
C LEU A 46 -0.29 2.13 5.50
N LEU A 47 -1.36 2.73 6.02
CA LEU A 47 -2.08 3.81 5.34
C LEU A 47 -1.24 5.08 5.22
N ALA A 48 -0.54 5.46 6.29
CA ALA A 48 0.36 6.61 6.27
C ALA A 48 1.49 6.41 5.25
N LEU A 49 2.09 5.21 5.19
CA LEU A 49 3.07 4.85 4.17
C LEU A 49 2.47 4.91 2.76
N ALA A 50 1.28 4.35 2.55
CA ALA A 50 0.62 4.29 1.25
C ALA A 50 0.32 5.69 0.67
N GLN A 51 0.00 6.66 1.53
CA GLN A 51 -0.30 8.04 1.14
C GLN A 51 0.96 8.93 1.07
N HIS A 52 2.09 8.49 1.64
CA HIS A 52 3.33 9.24 1.62
C HIS A 52 4.09 9.09 0.29
N THR A 53 4.65 10.19 -0.24
CA THR A 53 5.35 10.22 -1.54
C THR A 53 6.48 9.20 -1.67
N LEU A 54 7.27 9.02 -0.61
CA LEU A 54 8.37 8.05 -0.59
C LEU A 54 7.95 6.68 -0.02
N GLY A 55 6.95 6.68 0.87
CA GLY A 55 6.49 5.45 1.54
C GLY A 55 5.72 4.55 0.57
N SER A 56 4.92 5.17 -0.29
CA SER A 56 4.13 4.47 -1.31
C SER A 56 5.00 3.66 -2.25
N ARG A 57 6.16 4.20 -2.65
CA ARG A 57 7.12 3.53 -3.52
C ARG A 57 7.76 2.32 -2.86
N ALA A 58 8.14 2.43 -1.59
CA ALA A 58 8.63 1.29 -0.82
C ALA A 58 7.55 0.20 -0.68
N LEU A 59 6.32 0.59 -0.40
CA LEU A 59 5.21 -0.35 -0.23
C LEU A 59 4.79 -1.01 -1.56
N GLU A 60 4.85 -0.27 -2.67
CA GLU A 60 4.69 -0.81 -4.02
C GLU A 60 5.76 -1.85 -4.34
N ALA A 61 7.03 -1.60 -3.99
CA ALA A 61 8.12 -2.56 -4.21
C ALA A 61 7.89 -3.85 -3.40
N VAL A 62 7.50 -3.73 -2.13
CA VAL A 62 7.10 -4.88 -1.29
C VAL A 62 5.99 -5.70 -1.98
N LEU A 63 4.97 -5.05 -2.53
CA LEU A 63 3.84 -5.73 -3.17
C LEU A 63 4.17 -6.32 -4.55
N LYS A 64 5.11 -5.74 -5.28
CA LYS A 64 5.51 -6.18 -6.63
C LYS A 64 6.62 -7.23 -6.63
N ASN A 65 7.36 -7.36 -5.53
CA ASN A 65 8.43 -8.35 -5.40
C ASN A 65 7.91 -9.79 -5.64
N SER A 66 8.77 -10.69 -6.10
CA SER A 66 8.48 -12.11 -6.32
C SER A 66 8.43 -12.92 -5.01
N GLY A 67 9.17 -12.52 -3.97
CA GLY A 67 9.23 -13.19 -2.66
C GLY A 67 8.06 -12.90 -1.70
N GLY A 68 8.07 -13.53 -0.52
CA GLY A 68 7.20 -13.17 0.62
C GLY A 68 5.69 -13.24 0.37
N VAL A 69 5.19 -14.27 -0.31
CA VAL A 69 3.77 -14.41 -0.72
C VAL A 69 2.79 -14.16 0.43
N ASN A 70 3.00 -14.79 1.59
CA ASN A 70 2.14 -14.64 2.76
C ASN A 70 2.13 -13.20 3.31
N ALA A 71 3.30 -12.55 3.36
CA ALA A 71 3.43 -11.16 3.79
C ALA A 71 2.68 -10.21 2.85
N LYS A 72 2.87 -10.38 1.54
CA LYS A 72 2.17 -9.57 0.52
C LYS A 72 0.66 -9.76 0.60
N GLN A 73 0.19 -11.00 0.79
CA GLN A 73 -1.24 -11.28 0.90
C GLN A 73 -1.85 -10.58 2.12
N ARG A 74 -1.16 -10.60 3.26
CA ARG A 74 -1.60 -9.94 4.49
C ARG A 74 -1.65 -8.41 4.33
N ILE A 75 -0.61 -7.83 3.73
CA ILE A 75 -0.57 -6.39 3.43
C ILE A 75 -1.69 -6.02 2.44
N SER A 76 -1.85 -6.81 1.38
CA SER A 76 -2.89 -6.62 0.36
C SER A 76 -4.29 -6.61 0.97
N VAL A 77 -4.65 -7.62 1.77
CA VAL A 77 -5.96 -7.69 2.43
C VAL A 77 -6.18 -6.46 3.32
N THR A 78 -5.15 -6.05 4.08
CA THR A 78 -5.22 -4.91 4.99
C THR A 78 -5.47 -3.59 4.24
N LEU A 79 -4.71 -3.34 3.17
CA LEU A 79 -4.84 -2.12 2.36
C LEU A 79 -6.11 -2.10 1.52
N CYS A 80 -6.50 -3.23 0.92
CA CYS A 80 -7.75 -3.36 0.19
C CYS A 80 -8.98 -3.11 1.07
N GLY A 81 -8.92 -3.42 2.37
CA GLY A 81 -9.98 -3.06 3.32
C GLY A 81 -10.21 -1.55 3.46
N SER A 82 -9.24 -0.73 3.07
CA SER A 82 -9.31 0.75 3.07
C SER A 82 -9.37 1.34 1.66
N ALA A 83 -9.84 0.57 0.68
CA ALA A 83 -9.87 0.98 -0.73
C ALA A 83 -10.52 2.35 -0.99
N PRO A 84 -11.68 2.71 -0.40
CA PRO A 84 -12.28 4.04 -0.56
C PRO A 84 -11.34 5.21 -0.25
N LYS A 85 -10.56 5.09 0.83
CA LYS A 85 -9.61 6.12 1.28
C LYS A 85 -8.40 6.21 0.33
N LEU A 86 -7.87 5.06 -0.07
CA LEU A 86 -6.69 5.00 -0.94
C LEU A 86 -7.00 5.40 -2.38
N ALA A 87 -8.19 5.07 -2.90
CA ALA A 87 -8.58 5.37 -4.27
C ALA A 87 -8.64 6.88 -4.58
N ARG A 88 -8.95 7.71 -3.56
CA ARG A 88 -9.00 9.17 -3.66
C ARG A 88 -7.63 9.84 -3.47
N ASP A 89 -6.62 9.10 -3.00
CA ASP A 89 -5.28 9.63 -2.76
C ASP A 89 -4.36 9.43 -3.97
N LYS A 90 -3.56 10.45 -4.29
CA LYS A 90 -2.62 10.41 -5.42
C LYS A 90 -1.60 9.28 -5.31
N ASN A 91 -1.01 9.08 -4.14
CA ASN A 91 -0.03 8.04 -3.90
C ASN A 91 -0.71 6.70 -3.56
N GLY A 92 -1.78 6.76 -2.77
CA GLY A 92 -2.54 5.61 -2.31
C GLY A 92 -3.21 4.84 -3.43
N SER A 93 -3.64 5.50 -4.51
CA SER A 93 -4.24 4.83 -5.67
C SER A 93 -3.30 3.83 -6.33
N HIS A 94 -2.01 4.15 -6.46
CA HIS A 94 -0.99 3.25 -7.00
C HIS A 94 -0.73 2.06 -6.07
N VAL A 95 -0.69 2.30 -4.76
CA VAL A 95 -0.52 1.25 -3.76
C VAL A 95 -1.73 0.31 -3.74
N LEU A 96 -2.94 0.87 -3.87
CA LEU A 96 -4.19 0.10 -3.97
C LEU A 96 -4.22 -0.74 -5.24
N GLU A 97 -3.77 -0.22 -6.38
CA GLU A 97 -3.60 -0.99 -7.63
C GLU A 97 -2.66 -2.19 -7.41
N ALA A 98 -1.49 -1.97 -6.80
CA ALA A 98 -0.53 -3.04 -6.51
C ALA A 98 -1.12 -4.08 -5.54
N SER A 99 -1.81 -3.61 -4.48
CA SER A 99 -2.47 -4.48 -3.50
C SER A 99 -3.56 -5.33 -4.14
N TYR A 100 -4.37 -4.74 -5.02
CA TYR A 100 -5.45 -5.42 -5.75
C TYR A 100 -4.92 -6.53 -6.66
N ARG A 101 -3.76 -6.34 -7.30
CA ARG A 101 -3.11 -7.39 -8.12
C ARG A 101 -2.64 -8.59 -7.31
N VAL A 102 -2.21 -8.38 -6.06
CA VAL A 102 -1.86 -9.46 -5.14
C VAL A 102 -3.11 -10.14 -4.57
N ALA A 103 -4.18 -9.37 -4.35
CA ALA A 103 -5.38 -9.82 -3.67
C ALA A 103 -6.05 -11.03 -4.33
N ALA A 104 -6.59 -11.94 -3.50
CA ALA A 104 -7.44 -13.03 -3.95
C ALA A 104 -8.77 -12.51 -4.54
N MET A 105 -9.44 -13.35 -5.35
CA MET A 105 -10.68 -12.98 -6.04
C MET A 105 -11.77 -12.43 -5.10
N ASP A 106 -11.93 -13.01 -3.91
CA ASP A 106 -12.93 -12.53 -2.95
C ASP A 106 -12.62 -11.14 -2.41
N THR A 107 -11.34 -10.85 -2.14
CA THR A 107 -10.90 -9.52 -1.72
C THR A 107 -11.08 -8.51 -2.86
N ARG A 108 -10.76 -8.88 -4.11
CA ARG A 108 -10.98 -8.03 -5.28
C ARG A 108 -12.47 -7.67 -5.45
N ARG A 109 -13.36 -8.66 -5.29
CA ARG A 109 -14.81 -8.43 -5.35
C ARG A 109 -15.26 -7.43 -4.27
N LYS A 110 -14.79 -7.59 -3.03
CA LYS A 110 -15.08 -6.66 -1.92
C LYS A 110 -14.57 -5.24 -2.20
N VAL A 111 -13.38 -5.11 -2.80
CA VAL A 111 -12.84 -3.81 -3.22
C VAL A 111 -13.79 -3.14 -4.23
N LEU A 112 -14.16 -3.83 -5.30
CA LEU A 112 -15.08 -3.28 -6.30
C LEU A 112 -16.44 -2.89 -5.69
N GLN A 113 -16.98 -3.71 -4.79
CA GLN A 113 -18.20 -3.38 -4.05
C GLN A 113 -18.05 -2.12 -3.20
N SER A 114 -16.93 -1.94 -2.50
CA SER A 114 -16.66 -0.75 -1.69
C SER A 114 -16.44 0.52 -2.52
N LEU A 115 -15.98 0.38 -3.77
CA LEU A 115 -15.73 1.50 -4.68
C LEU A 115 -16.96 1.87 -5.51
N ALA A 116 -17.95 0.97 -5.66
CA ALA A 116 -19.15 1.20 -6.46
C ALA A 116 -19.93 2.49 -6.08
N PRO A 117 -20.14 2.83 -4.79
CA PRO A 117 -20.80 4.09 -4.42
C PRO A 117 -20.00 5.34 -4.77
N LEU A 118 -18.69 5.18 -5.01
CA LEU A 118 -17.73 6.26 -5.26
C LEU A 118 -17.33 6.31 -6.73
N GLU A 119 -17.89 5.46 -7.59
CA GLU A 119 -17.41 5.26 -8.96
C GLU A 119 -17.53 6.55 -9.80
N SER A 120 -18.64 7.28 -9.67
CA SER A 120 -18.86 8.58 -10.33
C SER A 120 -17.81 9.61 -9.92
N ASP A 121 -17.51 9.71 -8.62
CA ASP A 121 -16.49 10.62 -8.08
C ASP A 121 -15.08 10.22 -8.53
N LEU A 122 -14.79 8.92 -8.52
CA LEU A 122 -13.48 8.42 -8.91
C LEU A 122 -13.24 8.64 -10.40
N ARG A 123 -14.26 8.45 -11.25
CA ARG A 123 -14.18 8.70 -12.70
C ARG A 123 -13.93 10.16 -13.04
N SER A 124 -14.41 11.11 -12.24
CA SER A 124 -14.14 12.54 -12.46
C SER A 124 -12.74 12.95 -12.01
N SER A 125 -12.11 12.17 -11.11
CA SER A 125 -10.71 12.35 -10.71
C SER A 125 -9.74 11.70 -11.70
N ALA A 126 -8.61 12.36 -11.98
CA ALA A 126 -7.59 11.81 -12.88
C ALA A 126 -7.04 10.45 -12.41
N GLN A 127 -6.76 10.32 -11.10
CA GLN A 127 -6.16 9.11 -10.53
C GLN A 127 -7.18 7.98 -10.36
N GLY A 128 -8.38 8.30 -9.87
CA GLY A 128 -9.46 7.33 -9.71
C GLY A 128 -9.95 6.76 -11.05
N GLY A 129 -10.04 7.59 -12.09
CA GLY A 129 -10.42 7.14 -13.42
C GLY A 129 -9.41 6.18 -14.03
N ILE A 130 -8.11 6.44 -13.86
CA ILE A 130 -7.04 5.53 -14.28
C ILE A 130 -7.08 4.24 -13.46
N LEU A 131 -7.25 4.33 -12.15
CA LEU A 131 -7.32 3.18 -11.25
C LEU A 131 -8.46 2.22 -11.63
N LEU A 132 -9.67 2.75 -11.85
CA LEU A 132 -10.84 1.95 -12.24
C LEU A 132 -10.63 1.24 -13.57
N LYS A 133 -9.97 1.88 -14.55
CA LYS A 133 -9.62 1.25 -15.83
C LYS A 133 -8.67 0.06 -15.67
N LYS A 134 -7.77 0.12 -14.68
CA LYS A 134 -6.78 -0.93 -14.43
C LYS A 134 -7.27 -2.07 -13.52
N MET A 135 -8.41 -1.88 -12.85
CA MET A 135 -9.04 -2.90 -11.98
C MET A 135 -10.09 -3.76 -12.70
N ARG A 136 -10.46 -3.38 -13.93
CA ARG A 136 -11.27 -4.16 -14.86
C ARG A 136 -10.40 -5.15 -15.61
#